data_AF-A0A2E0HJA9-F1
#
_entry.id   AF-A0A2E0HJA9-F1
#
_cell.length_a   1.000
_cell.length_b   1.000
_cell.length_c   1.000
_cell.angle_alpha   90.00
_cell.angle_beta   90.00
_cell.angle_gamma   90.00
#
_symmetry.space_group_name_H-M   'P 1'
#
loop_
_entity.id
_entity.type
_entity.pdbx_description
1 polymer ?
#
loop_
_entity_poly.entity_id
_entity_poly.type
_entity_poly.pdbx_seq_one_letter_code
_entity_poly.pdbx_strand_id
1 'polypeptide(L)'
;MIKAITCLKGSPLYSAAMKHLQERAKTEGFNLCYYTFNQLLNVAEFIIDNPAIQAEGDAYKQQLFAGYSPYEYGLLWRIVRAVRGGENSELESIQTEVKHCNQRVRRVLSNYLLKTKIKGVISYA
;
A
#
# COMPACT_ATOMS: atom_id res chain seq x y z
N MET A 1 5.21 -2.65 -1.11
CA MET A 1 4.92 -3.85 -0.34
C MET A 1 5.70 -3.87 0.98
N ILE A 2 4.99 -3.92 2.11
CA ILE A 2 5.54 -4.10 3.46
C ILE A 2 6.29 -5.43 3.52
N LYS A 3 7.54 -5.43 3.98
CA LYS A 3 8.46 -6.58 3.98
C LYS A 3 7.81 -7.89 4.47
N ALA A 4 7.03 -7.83 5.56
CA ALA A 4 6.32 -8.99 6.09
C ALA A 4 5.27 -9.58 5.12
N ILE A 5 4.53 -8.73 4.38
CA ILE A 5 3.57 -9.17 3.36
C ILE A 5 4.32 -9.82 2.19
N THR A 6 5.43 -9.22 1.76
CA THR A 6 6.27 -9.75 0.69
C THR A 6 6.81 -11.13 1.05
N CYS A 7 7.31 -11.32 2.28
CA CYS A 7 7.81 -12.60 2.77
C CYS A 7 6.74 -13.70 2.82
N LEU A 8 5.48 -13.33 2.99
CA LEU A 8 4.37 -14.29 3.01
C LEU A 8 3.89 -14.65 1.60
N LYS A 9 4.17 -13.83 0.58
CA LYS A 9 3.65 -14.01 -0.78
C LYS A 9 4.06 -15.39 -1.33
N GLY A 10 3.10 -16.13 -1.86
CA GLY A 10 3.30 -17.51 -2.36
C GLY A 10 3.27 -18.59 -1.28
N SER A 11 3.16 -18.24 -0.01
CA SER A 11 2.92 -19.22 1.07
C SER A 11 1.42 -19.50 1.26
N PRO A 12 1.05 -20.70 1.76
CA PRO A 12 -0.33 -21.00 2.15
C PRO A 12 -0.90 -20.04 3.23
N LEU A 13 -0.01 -19.39 3.98
CA LEU A 13 -0.36 -18.46 5.06
C LEU A 13 -0.66 -17.05 4.56
N TYR A 14 -0.31 -16.73 3.31
CA TYR A 14 -0.59 -15.44 2.69
C TYR A 14 -2.08 -15.10 2.75
N SER A 15 -2.92 -16.01 2.25
CA SER A 15 -4.37 -15.80 2.17
C SER A 15 -4.99 -15.59 3.56
N ALA A 16 -4.52 -16.34 4.57
CA ALA A 16 -5.00 -16.22 5.94
C ALA A 16 -4.55 -14.90 6.59
N ALA A 17 -3.29 -14.49 6.39
CA ALA A 17 -2.78 -13.21 6.88
C ALA A 17 -3.48 -12.02 6.21
N MET A 18 -3.74 -12.11 4.90
CA MET A 18 -4.46 -11.08 4.14
C MET A 18 -5.90 -10.96 4.62
N LYS A 19 -6.60 -12.08 4.83
CA LYS A 19 -7.96 -12.09 5.39
C LYS A 19 -7.99 -11.44 6.78
N HIS A 20 -7.07 -11.81 7.67
CA HIS A 20 -6.98 -11.23 9.01
C HIS A 20 -6.73 -9.73 8.98
N LEU A 21 -5.83 -9.28 8.11
CA LEU A 21 -5.49 -7.88 7.94
C LEU A 21 -6.68 -7.07 7.41
N GLN A 22 -7.45 -7.62 6.46
CA GLN A 22 -8.67 -6.99 5.95
C GLN A 22 -9.77 -6.89 7.02
N GLU A 23 -9.96 -7.95 7.81
CA GLU A 23 -10.91 -7.94 8.93
C GLU A 23 -10.55 -6.86 9.96
N ARG A 24 -9.29 -6.81 10.38
CA ARG A 24 -8.81 -5.80 11.34
C ARG A 24 -8.88 -4.39 10.80
N ALA A 25 -8.57 -4.17 9.53
CA ALA A 25 -8.71 -2.85 8.92
C ALA A 25 -10.15 -2.33 8.96
N LYS A 26 -11.12 -3.22 8.69
CA LYS A 26 -12.55 -2.91 8.82
C LYS A 26 -12.93 -2.60 10.27
N THR A 27 -12.50 -3.43 11.22
CA THR A 27 -12.85 -3.26 12.65
C THR A 27 -12.20 -2.04 13.30
N GLU A 28 -10.93 -1.77 13.00
CA GLU A 28 -10.15 -0.67 13.59
C GLU A 28 -10.28 0.65 12.81
N GLY A 29 -11.00 0.65 11.68
CA GLY A 29 -11.25 1.84 10.88
C GLY A 29 -9.98 2.48 10.30
N PHE A 30 -9.05 1.67 9.77
CA PHE A 30 -7.85 2.20 9.13
C PHE A 30 -7.71 1.74 7.67
N ASN A 31 -7.11 2.60 6.86
CA ASN A 31 -6.89 2.34 5.45
C ASN A 31 -5.71 1.38 5.22
N LEU A 32 -5.94 0.38 4.36
CA LEU A 32 -4.92 -0.58 3.97
C LEU A 32 -4.00 0.02 2.91
N CYS A 33 -2.74 0.21 3.32
CA CYS A 33 -1.65 0.55 2.42
C CYS A 33 -0.49 -0.42 2.65
N TYR A 34 -0.17 -1.16 1.61
CA TYR A 34 0.91 -2.13 1.52
C TYR A 34 2.14 -1.53 0.87
N TYR A 35 2.02 -0.43 0.12
CA TYR A 35 3.16 0.23 -0.52
C TYR A 35 3.77 1.32 0.36
N THR A 36 5.10 1.45 0.31
CA THR A 36 5.77 2.59 0.89
C THR A 36 5.52 3.82 0.02
N PHE A 37 5.71 5.01 0.59
CA PHE A 37 5.58 6.26 -0.15
C PHE A 37 6.45 6.25 -1.41
N ASN A 38 7.75 5.90 -1.29
CA ASN A 38 8.65 5.84 -2.44
C ASN A 38 8.20 4.83 -3.51
N GLN A 39 7.55 3.72 -3.13
CA GLN A 39 7.02 2.79 -4.13
C GLN A 39 5.85 3.39 -4.90
N LEU A 40 4.96 4.12 -4.21
CA LEU A 40 3.86 4.84 -4.86
C LEU A 40 4.39 6.01 -5.70
N LEU A 41 5.42 6.71 -5.22
CA LEU A 41 6.07 7.82 -5.91
C LEU A 41 6.70 7.36 -7.23
N ASN A 42 7.48 6.28 -7.22
CA ASN A 42 8.08 5.75 -8.44
C ASN A 42 7.02 5.35 -9.49
N VAL A 43 5.87 4.83 -9.05
CA VAL A 43 4.76 4.51 -9.95
C VAL A 43 4.07 5.79 -10.45
N ALA A 44 3.94 6.80 -9.60
CA ALA A 44 3.42 8.11 -10.00
C ALA A 44 4.33 8.79 -11.05
N GLU A 45 5.64 8.77 -10.84
CA GLU A 45 6.65 9.25 -11.80
C GLU A 45 6.53 8.50 -13.12
N PHE A 46 6.42 7.17 -13.09
CA PHE A 46 6.17 6.38 -14.30
C PHE A 46 4.88 6.80 -15.04
N ILE A 47 3.78 7.08 -14.31
CA ILE A 47 2.53 7.57 -14.92
C ILE A 47 2.72 8.96 -15.55
N ILE A 48 3.52 9.82 -14.92
CA ILE A 48 3.84 11.16 -15.41
C ILE A 48 4.66 11.07 -16.70
N ASP A 49 5.65 10.19 -16.73
CA ASP A 49 6.51 9.94 -17.89
C ASP A 49 5.76 9.26 -19.05
N ASN A 50 4.61 8.62 -18.77
CA ASN A 50 3.79 7.90 -19.74
C ASN A 50 2.39 8.52 -19.85
N PRO A 51 2.24 9.69 -20.51
CA PRO A 51 0.97 10.43 -20.58
C PRO A 51 -0.17 9.66 -21.25
N ALA A 52 0.13 8.64 -22.06
CA ALA A 52 -0.86 7.73 -22.61
C ALA A 52 -1.73 7.09 -21.51
N ILE A 53 -1.14 6.67 -20.39
CA ILE A 53 -1.86 6.06 -19.25
C ILE A 53 -2.87 7.04 -18.66
N GLN A 54 -2.59 8.34 -18.70
CA GLN A 54 -3.49 9.37 -18.18
C GLN A 54 -4.65 9.67 -19.14
N ALA A 55 -4.44 9.51 -20.44
CA ALA A 55 -5.45 9.70 -21.48
C ALA A 55 -6.46 8.53 -21.55
N GLU A 56 -6.05 7.34 -21.06
CA GLU A 56 -6.92 6.17 -21.01
C GLU A 56 -8.14 6.34 -20.08
N GLY A 57 -9.20 5.60 -20.36
CA GLY A 57 -10.40 5.58 -19.52
C GLY A 57 -10.17 4.98 -18.13
N ASP A 58 -11.01 5.34 -17.18
CA ASP A 58 -10.91 4.85 -15.79
C ASP A 58 -10.98 3.32 -15.68
N ALA A 59 -11.72 2.65 -16.57
CA ALA A 59 -11.77 1.19 -16.62
C ALA A 59 -10.39 0.56 -16.90
N TYR A 60 -9.63 1.14 -17.82
CA TYR A 60 -8.27 0.68 -18.12
C TYR A 60 -7.32 0.94 -16.95
N LYS A 61 -7.38 2.15 -16.36
CA LYS A 61 -6.57 2.50 -15.19
C LYS A 61 -6.86 1.58 -14.01
N GLN A 62 -8.13 1.27 -13.74
CA GLN A 62 -8.51 0.33 -12.70
C GLN A 62 -8.00 -1.09 -12.99
N GLN A 63 -8.02 -1.53 -14.25
CA GLN A 63 -7.45 -2.81 -14.63
C GLN A 63 -5.93 -2.85 -14.45
N LEU A 64 -5.23 -1.79 -14.88
CA LEU A 64 -3.78 -1.65 -14.75
C LEU A 64 -3.34 -1.67 -13.29
N PHE A 65 -4.14 -1.06 -12.40
CA PHE A 65 -3.87 -0.99 -10.97
C PHE A 65 -4.77 -1.89 -10.13
N ALA A 66 -5.29 -2.99 -10.69
CA ALA A 66 -6.24 -3.88 -10.00
C ALA A 66 -5.66 -4.52 -8.72
N GLY A 67 -4.34 -4.57 -8.59
CA GLY A 67 -3.65 -5.04 -7.37
C GLY A 67 -3.59 -4.01 -6.23
N TYR A 68 -4.05 -2.78 -6.46
CA TYR A 68 -4.08 -1.71 -5.46
C TYR A 68 -5.39 -1.76 -4.69
N SER A 69 -5.34 -1.50 -3.39
CA SER A 69 -6.54 -1.20 -2.62
C SER A 69 -7.18 0.10 -3.11
N PRO A 70 -8.48 0.32 -2.91
CA PRO A 70 -9.13 1.58 -3.28
C PRO A 70 -8.42 2.81 -2.69
N TYR A 71 -7.86 2.65 -1.48
CA TYR A 71 -7.09 3.69 -0.83
C TYR A 71 -5.73 3.92 -1.50
N GLU A 72 -4.99 2.87 -1.84
CA GLU A 72 -3.72 2.98 -2.55
C GLU A 72 -3.90 3.59 -3.94
N TYR A 73 -4.98 3.22 -4.64
CA TYR A 73 -5.33 3.83 -5.92
C TYR A 73 -5.62 5.32 -5.78
N GLY A 74 -6.41 5.73 -4.78
CA GLY A 74 -6.67 7.14 -4.50
C GLY A 74 -5.40 7.92 -4.13
N LEU A 75 -4.53 7.33 -3.30
CA LEU A 75 -3.22 7.91 -2.96
C LEU A 75 -2.34 8.10 -4.20
N LEU A 76 -2.29 7.10 -5.09
CA LEU A 76 -1.47 7.15 -6.30
C LEU A 76 -1.82 8.38 -7.15
N TRP A 77 -3.10 8.65 -7.38
CA TRP A 77 -3.53 9.80 -8.17
C TRP A 77 -3.36 11.14 -7.44
N ARG A 78 -3.46 11.16 -6.10
CA ARG A 78 -3.07 12.33 -5.30
C ARG A 78 -1.59 12.65 -5.46
N ILE A 79 -0.72 11.64 -5.44
CA ILE A 79 0.73 11.82 -5.66
C ILE A 79 0.99 12.31 -7.09
N VAL A 80 0.38 11.69 -8.11
CA VAL A 80 0.51 12.14 -9.51
C VAL A 80 0.15 13.63 -9.65
N ARG A 81 -0.96 14.06 -9.04
CA ARG A 81 -1.37 15.47 -9.04
C ARG A 81 -0.35 16.36 -8.33
N ALA A 82 0.07 15.98 -7.12
CA ALA A 82 0.98 16.78 -6.31
C ALA A 82 2.36 16.95 -6.98
N VAL A 83 2.91 15.89 -7.57
CA VAL A 83 4.18 15.97 -8.33
C VAL A 83 4.04 16.90 -9.53
N ARG A 84 2.96 16.77 -10.31
CA ARG A 84 2.72 17.65 -11.47
C ARG A 84 2.51 19.11 -11.08
N GLY A 85 1.88 19.36 -9.94
CA GLY A 85 1.62 20.70 -9.41
C GLY A 85 2.80 21.33 -8.66
N GLY A 86 3.89 20.58 -8.42
CA GLY A 86 4.98 21.04 -7.56
C GLY A 86 4.55 21.25 -6.10
N GLU A 87 3.52 20.54 -5.65
CA GLU A 87 2.90 20.69 -4.33
C GLU A 87 3.68 19.89 -3.26
N ASN A 88 4.87 20.37 -2.88
CA ASN A 88 5.74 19.66 -1.93
C ASN A 88 5.09 19.41 -0.55
N SER A 89 4.27 20.35 -0.05
CA SER A 89 3.55 20.19 1.21
C SER A 89 2.52 19.06 1.18
N GLU A 90 1.86 18.85 0.03
CA GLU A 90 0.92 17.73 -0.15
C GLU A 90 1.69 16.41 -0.23
N LEU A 91 2.87 16.38 -0.87
CA LEU A 91 3.73 15.19 -0.89
C LEU A 91 4.20 14.79 0.52
N GLU A 92 4.62 15.75 1.35
CA GLU A 92 4.99 15.51 2.75
C GLU A 92 3.81 15.01 3.60
N SER A 93 2.62 15.59 3.38
CA SER A 93 1.37 15.16 4.00
C SER A 93 1.05 13.70 3.66
N ILE A 94 1.08 13.37 2.35
CA ILE A 94 0.84 12.01 1.86
C ILE A 94 1.90 11.03 2.40
N GLN A 95 3.18 11.41 2.41
CA GLN A 95 4.25 10.58 2.95
C GLN A 95 4.00 10.23 4.43
N THR A 96 3.55 11.20 5.21
CA THR A 96 3.19 11.02 6.62
C THR A 96 1.99 10.09 6.77
N GLU A 97 0.94 10.30 5.98
CA GLU A 97 -0.25 9.45 5.93
C GLU A 97 0.11 7.98 5.62
N VAL A 98 0.89 7.76 4.55
CA VAL A 98 1.36 6.44 4.11
C VAL A 98 2.25 5.78 5.16
N LYS A 99 3.11 6.55 5.85
CA LYS A 99 3.94 6.05 6.95
C LYS A 99 3.08 5.52 8.09
N HIS A 100 2.04 6.25 8.50
CA HIS A 100 1.13 5.82 9.55
C HIS A 100 0.31 4.58 9.16
N CYS A 101 -0.23 4.53 7.94
CA CYS A 101 -0.92 3.35 7.43
C CYS A 101 -0.01 2.11 7.41
N ASN A 102 1.21 2.26 6.89
CA ASN A 102 2.19 1.17 6.86
C ASN A 102 2.55 0.67 8.26
N GLN A 103 2.71 1.58 9.24
CA GLN A 103 2.96 1.21 10.64
C GLN A 103 1.79 0.41 11.24
N ARG A 104 0.54 0.82 10.97
CA ARG A 104 -0.66 0.10 11.43
C ARG A 104 -0.73 -1.30 10.81
N VAL A 105 -0.55 -1.41 9.49
CA VAL A 105 -0.53 -2.72 8.81
C VAL A 105 0.56 -3.63 9.37
N ARG A 106 1.78 -3.11 9.58
CA ARG A 106 2.87 -3.86 10.21
C ARG A 106 2.48 -4.37 11.59
N ARG A 107 1.89 -3.52 12.44
CA ARG A 107 1.45 -3.90 13.79
C ARG A 107 0.43 -5.03 13.75
N VAL A 108 -0.58 -4.93 12.87
CA VAL A 108 -1.62 -5.95 12.73
C VAL A 108 -1.02 -7.28 12.26
N LEU A 109 -0.16 -7.26 11.24
CA LEU A 109 0.50 -8.46 10.74
C LEU A 109 1.45 -9.09 11.75
N SER A 110 2.27 -8.29 12.44
CA SER A 110 3.15 -8.80 13.49
C SER A 110 2.35 -9.48 14.61
N ASN A 111 1.23 -8.89 15.03
CA ASN A 111 0.33 -9.49 16.02
C ASN A 111 -0.26 -10.81 15.54
N TYR A 112 -0.64 -10.90 14.26
CA TYR A 112 -1.12 -12.15 13.66
C TYR A 112 -0.05 -13.25 13.66
N LEU A 113 1.16 -12.92 13.23
CA LEU A 113 2.28 -13.85 13.14
C LEU A 113 2.73 -14.36 14.52
N LEU A 114 2.70 -13.47 15.53
CA LEU A 114 2.92 -13.82 16.93
C LEU A 114 1.87 -14.81 17.44
N LYS A 115 0.58 -14.51 17.24
CA LYS A 115 -0.54 -15.36 17.68
C LYS A 115 -0.54 -16.74 17.04
N THR A 116 -0.09 -16.82 15.78
CA THR A 116 0.00 -18.08 15.02
C THR A 116 1.28 -18.88 15.32
N LYS A 117 2.13 -18.40 16.26
CA LYS A 117 3.40 -19.05 16.69
C LYS A 117 4.41 -19.29 15.55
N ILE A 118 4.42 -18.43 14.53
CA ILE A 118 5.35 -18.55 13.39
C ILE A 118 6.69 -17.90 13.78
N LYS A 119 7.61 -18.72 14.33
CA LYS A 119 8.99 -18.34 14.66
C LYS A 119 9.82 -18.23 13.37
N GLY A 120 9.77 -17.10 12.68
CA GLY A 120 10.62 -16.89 11.50
C GLY A 120 10.55 -15.49 10.88
N VAL A 121 9.45 -14.77 11.10
CA VAL A 121 9.26 -13.41 10.54
C VAL A 121 9.54 -12.30 11.58
N ILE A 122 9.69 -12.67 12.85
CA ILE A 122 9.83 -11.73 13.99
C ILE A 122 11.26 -11.15 14.09
N SER A 123 12.22 -11.67 13.33
CA SER A 123 13.65 -11.33 13.42
C SER A 123 14.07 -10.01 12.75
N TYR A 124 13.14 -9.13 12.38
CA TYR A 124 13.45 -7.82 11.77
C TYR A 124 12.69 -6.70 12.49
N ALA A 125 13.00 -6.52 13.78
CA ALA A 125 12.71 -5.29 14.52
C ALA A 125 13.89 -4.32 14.33
#